data_AF-A0A559S2M9-F1
#
_entry.id   AF-A0A559S2M9-F1
#
_cell.length_a   1.000
_cell.length_b   1.000
_cell.length_c   1.000
_cell.angle_alpha   90.00
_cell.angle_beta   90.00
_cell.angle_gamma   90.00
#
_symmetry.space_group_name_H-M   'P 1'
#
loop_
_entity.id
_entity.type
_entity.pdbx_description
1 polymer ?
#
loop_
_entity_poly.entity_id
_entity_poly.type
_entity_poly.pdbx_seq_one_letter_code
_entity_poly.pdbx_strand_id
1 'polypeptide(L)' 'MGKRIVILFFLLIFFIEKSVAQCAMCKAVVENGDASMAEGVNNGITYLMVFPYILVGLLFYFIFRYKKKVKN' A
#
# COMPACT_ATOMS: atom_id res chain seq x y z
N MET A 1 10.41 26.71 -4.52
CA MET A 1 9.48 25.65 -4.08
C MET A 1 9.93 24.24 -4.46
N GLY A 2 10.45 24.00 -5.67
CA GLY A 2 10.83 22.66 -6.15
C GLY A 2 11.92 21.94 -5.34
N LYS A 3 12.94 22.64 -4.84
CA LYS A 3 14.04 22.01 -4.06
C LYS A 3 13.55 21.32 -2.78
N ARG A 4 12.55 21.88 -2.09
CA ARG A 4 11.97 21.28 -0.87
C ARG A 4 11.17 20.02 -1.20
N ILE A 5 10.44 20.02 -2.31
CA ILE A 5 9.66 18.86 -2.78
C ILE A 5 10.61 17.72 -3.18
N VAL A 6 11.71 18.03 -3.87
CA VAL A 6 12.72 17.04 -4.24
C VAL A 6 13.36 16.41 -2.99
N ILE A 7 13.73 17.23 -2.00
CA ILE A 7 14.29 16.72 -0.74
C ILE A 7 13.29 15.85 0.01
N LEU A 8 12.02 16.26 0.10
CA LEU A 8 10.96 15.46 0.74
C LEU A 8 10.71 14.15 0.00
N PHE A 9 10.76 14.16 -1.33
CA PHE A 9 10.62 12.96 -2.16
C PHE A 9 11.77 11.97 -1.93
N PHE A 10 13.02 12.46 -1.90
CA PHE A 10 14.17 11.62 -1.58
C PHE A 10 14.09 11.07 -0.15
N LEU A 11 13.71 11.88 0.84
CA LEU A 11 13.50 11.41 2.21
C LEU A 11 12.45 10.31 2.28
N LEU A 12 11.30 10.47 1.59
CA LEU A 12 10.25 9.45 1.49
C LEU A 12 10.75 8.13 0.92
N ILE A 13 11.63 8.16 -0.10
CA ILE A 13 12.23 6.96 -0.68
C ILE A 13 13.17 6.27 0.31
N PHE A 14 13.93 7.02 1.10
CA PHE A 14 14.79 6.44 2.14
C PHE A 14 14.02 5.81 3.31
N PHE A 15 12.75 6.20 3.52
CA PHE A 15 11.83 5.54 4.47
C PHE A 15 11.07 4.35 3.87
N ILE A 16 11.30 3.99 2.61
CA ILE A 16 10.82 2.72 2.06
C ILE A 16 11.72 1.62 2.61
N GLU A 17 11.47 1.24 3.86
CA GLU A 17 11.95 -0.01 4.45
C GLU A 17 11.63 -1.16 3.49
N LYS A 18 12.59 -2.07 3.28
CA LYS A 18 12.32 -3.25 2.47
C LYS A 18 11.20 -4.02 3.15
N SER A 19 10.11 -4.23 2.42
CA SER A 19 9.04 -5.16 2.76
C SER A 19 9.53 -6.61 2.69
N VAL A 20 10.64 -6.94 3.37
CA VAL A 20 10.97 -8.32 3.77
C VAL A 20 10.10 -8.67 4.98
N ALA A 21 8.79 -8.48 4.76
CA ALA A 21 7.65 -8.65 5.62
C ALA A 21 7.74 -8.01 7.02
N GLN A 22 6.58 -7.67 7.56
CA GLN A 22 6.36 -7.52 9.01
C GLN A 22 6.53 -8.89 9.71
N CYS A 23 7.61 -9.60 9.37
CA CYS A 23 7.78 -11.05 9.40
C CYS A 23 8.26 -11.58 10.74
N ALA A 24 8.39 -10.76 11.77
CA ALA A 24 8.63 -11.27 13.12
C ALA A 24 7.31 -11.64 13.82
N MET A 25 6.19 -10.94 13.53
CA MET A 25 4.90 -11.24 14.15
C MET A 25 4.06 -12.24 13.35
N CYS A 26 3.86 -12.01 12.05
CA CYS A 26 3.02 -12.92 11.25
C CYS A 26 3.67 -14.31 11.07
N LYS A 27 4.99 -14.37 10.95
CA LYS A 27 5.73 -15.64 10.85
C LYS A 27 5.65 -16.46 12.13
N ALA A 28 5.76 -15.82 13.29
CA ALA A 28 5.67 -16.52 14.58
C ALA A 28 4.27 -17.12 14.80
N VAL A 29 3.20 -16.41 14.39
CA VAL A 29 1.82 -16.91 14.47
C VAL A 29 1.57 -18.04 13.47
N VAL A 30 2.13 -17.97 12.26
CA VAL A 30 1.94 -19.02 11.24
C VAL A 30 2.79 -20.26 11.51
N GLU A 31 4.04 -20.12 11.98
CA GLU A 31 4.92 -21.27 12.27
C GLU A 31 4.54 -22.00 13.57
N ASN A 32 3.93 -21.31 14.54
CA ASN A 32 3.44 -21.92 15.78
C ASN A 32 1.92 -22.20 15.77
N GLY A 33 1.21 -21.76 14.74
CA GLY A 33 -0.24 -21.91 14.60
C GLY A 33 -0.63 -23.16 13.80
N ASP A 34 -1.92 -23.50 13.82
CA ASP A 34 -2.45 -24.57 12.98
C ASP A 34 -2.71 -24.10 11.52
N ALA A 35 -3.09 -25.03 10.65
CA ALA A 35 -3.38 -24.73 9.25
C ALA A 35 -4.49 -23.68 9.07
N SER A 36 -5.45 -23.60 10.01
CA SER A 36 -6.53 -22.62 9.95
C SER A 36 -6.05 -21.20 10.21
N MET A 37 -5.06 -21.03 11.09
CA MET A 37 -4.41 -19.75 11.36
C MET A 37 -3.61 -19.28 10.14
N ALA A 38 -2.90 -20.18 9.46
CA ALA A 38 -2.17 -19.86 8.24
C ALA A 38 -3.11 -19.37 7.12
N GLU A 39 -4.27 -20.02 6.96
CA GLU A 39 -5.29 -19.63 5.98
C GLU A 39 -5.91 -18.26 6.32
N GLY A 40 -6.20 -18.01 7.59
CA GLY A 40 -6.71 -16.72 8.07
C GLY A 40 -5.76 -15.56 7.75
N VAL A 41 -4.45 -15.77 7.93
CA VAL A 41 -3.42 -14.76 7.58
C VAL A 41 -3.37 -14.52 6.08
N ASN A 42 -3.41 -15.56 5.25
CA ASN A 42 -3.42 -15.42 3.78
C ASN A 42 -4.63 -14.62 3.30
N ASN A 43 -5.82 -14.92 3.83
CA ASN A 43 -7.05 -14.20 3.53
C ASN A 43 -6.97 -12.72 3.95
N GLY A 44 -6.35 -12.43 5.10
CA GLY A 44 -6.09 -11.07 5.57
C GLY A 44 -5.18 -10.27 4.63
N ILE A 45 -4.10 -10.89 4.12
CA ILE A 45 -3.19 -10.26 3.15
C ILE A 45 -3.94 -9.90 1.87
N THR A 46 -4.72 -10.84 1.32
CA THR A 46 -5.53 -10.59 0.12
C THR A 46 -6.56 -9.49 0.35
N TYR A 47 -7.23 -9.47 1.50
CA TYR A 47 -8.19 -8.42 1.85
C TYR A 47 -7.53 -7.03 1.91
N LEU A 48 -6.36 -6.91 2.55
CA LEU A 48 -5.64 -5.64 2.65
C LEU A 48 -5.09 -5.16 1.30
N MET A 49 -4.71 -6.08 0.40
CA MET A 49 -4.28 -5.74 -0.95
C MET A 49 -5.37 -5.09 -1.80
N VAL A 50 -6.65 -5.28 -1.52
CA VAL A 50 -7.74 -4.65 -2.29
C VAL A 50 -7.73 -3.12 -2.17
N PHE A 51 -7.41 -2.60 -0.99
CA PHE A 51 -7.41 -1.15 -0.72
C PHE A 51 -6.54 -0.33 -1.68
N PRO A 52 -5.25 -0.63 -1.91
CA PRO A 52 -4.42 0.16 -2.81
C PRO A 52 -4.97 0.19 -4.25
N TYR A 53 -5.57 -0.90 -4.75
CA TYR A 53 -6.18 -0.90 -6.08
C TYR A 53 -7.40 0.03 -6.17
N ILE A 54 -8.26 0.02 -5.15
CA ILE A 54 -9.42 0.93 -5.07
C ILE A 54 -8.96 2.39 -5.02
N LEU A 55 -7.96 2.69 -4.18
CA LEU A 55 -7.44 4.05 -4.02
C LEU A 55 -6.86 4.59 -5.34
N VAL A 56 -6.11 3.75 -6.07
CA VAL A 56 -5.56 4.11 -7.39
C VAL A 56 -6.69 4.35 -8.41
N GLY A 57 -7.71 3.50 -8.44
CA GLY A 57 -8.88 3.67 -9.31
C GLY A 57 -9.63 4.98 -9.03
N LEU A 58 -9.88 5.29 -7.77
CA LEU A 58 -10.51 6.55 -7.35
C LEU A 58 -9.65 7.76 -7.72
N LEU A 59 -8.34 7.69 -7.50
CA LEU A 59 -7.42 8.76 -7.87
C LEU A 59 -7.51 9.07 -9.36
N PHE A 60 -7.46 8.06 -10.23
CA PHE A 60 -7.59 8.25 -11.68
C PHE A 60 -8.96 8.80 -12.07
N TYR A 61 -10.04 8.34 -11.44
CA TYR A 61 -11.38 8.87 -11.66
C TYR A 61 -11.46 10.38 -11.35
N PHE A 62 -10.92 10.80 -10.20
CA PHE A 62 -10.89 12.22 -9.82
C PHE A 62 -10.03 13.06 -10.77
N ILE A 63 -8.86 12.57 -11.17
CA ILE A 63 -8.00 13.24 -12.15
C ILE A 63 -8.72 13.41 -13.48
N PHE A 64 -9.36 12.36 -13.99
CA PHE A 64 -10.12 12.43 -15.24
C PHE A 64 -11.26 13.45 -15.16
N ARG A 65 -12.05 13.40 -14.08
CA ARG A 65 -13.16 14.33 -13.86
C ARG A 65 -12.67 15.78 -13.76
N TYR A 66 -11.56 16.01 -13.06
CA TYR A 66 -10.93 17.33 -12.96
C TYR A 66 -10.49 17.84 -14.32
N LYS A 67 -9.75 17.04 -15.10
CA LYS A 67 -9.30 17.42 -16.45
C LYS A 67 -10.47 17.70 -17.40
N LYS A 68 -11.57 16.95 -17.30
CA LYS A 68 -12.79 17.19 -18.10
C LYS A 68 -13.46 18.50 -17.71
N LYS A 69 -13.50 18.85 -16.42
CA LYS A 69 -14.04 20.14 -15.94
C LYS A 69 -13.18 21.33 -16.36
N VAL A 70 -11.86 21.20 -16.39
CA VAL A 70 -10.94 22.30 -16.77
C VAL A 70 -10.93 22.55 -18.28
N LYS A 71 -11.23 21.52 -19.10
CA LYS A 71 -11.28 21.64 -20.56
C LYS A 71 -12.60 22.20 -21.10
N ASN A 72 -13.64 22.27 -20.25
CA ASN A 72 -14.92 22.90 -20.54
C ASN A 72 -14.99 24.27 -19.85
#